data_AF-A0A2A4G6Z7-F1
#
_entry.id   AF-A0A2A4G6Z7-F1
#
_cell.length_a   1.000
_cell.length_b   1.000
_cell.length_c   1.000
_cell.angle_alpha   90.00
_cell.angle_beta   90.00
_cell.angle_gamma   90.00
#
_symmetry.space_group_name_H-M   'P 1'
#
loop_
_entity.id
_entity.type
_entity.pdbx_description
1 polymer ?
#
loop_
_entity_poly.entity_id
_entity_poly.type
_entity_poly.pdbx_seq_one_letter_code
_entity_poly.pdbx_strand_id
1 'polypeptide(L)'
;MISPCQSQSKYNDIPNRYHSLLDSSLIKAGSNTQEILKALNNVPKLQKEGMAFLISYMPKRDLTTLSAEFILENVEYAYKAREKYPWCKALPDSIFFNEVLPYSNVTETRDPWRKDFYERFAKYVENETNLKDAIFAIANPINKEVNVEYNVERSIVDASPKEAMEEQMATCTGLSILLTDAFRAVGIPSRLAGTPMWTNMRGNHTWTEVWIDNEWKFIEYYPKDLNKSWFLADAGKADPNNPIHWIYAVSYKPTGQYYHASKYGFIHLYDELGPDGIPKEFQEYIEWEKENSEIDEPYIHGVNVTQRYIDLYRKSLDNKKLNDDEMLAGFVIFKDNDLTNSSSRMDCRVDVFKGDKKLILDSRPVPPTI
;
A
#
# COMPACT_ATOMS: atom_id res chain seq x y z
N MET A 1 -55.09 -22.20 6.33
CA MET A 1 -53.96 -21.63 5.56
C MET A 1 -52.91 -21.24 6.57
N ILE A 2 -51.82 -21.98 6.63
CA ILE A 2 -50.69 -21.69 7.53
C ILE A 2 -49.81 -20.70 6.77
N SER A 3 -49.69 -19.47 7.26
CA SER A 3 -48.74 -18.48 6.73
C SER A 3 -47.34 -19.09 6.69
N PRO A 4 -46.57 -18.95 5.60
CA PRO A 4 -45.17 -19.32 5.62
C PRO A 4 -44.49 -18.39 6.63
N CYS A 5 -43.92 -18.98 7.67
CA CYS A 5 -42.99 -18.30 8.58
C CYS A 5 -41.84 -17.81 7.70
N GLN A 6 -41.83 -16.51 7.37
CA GLN A 6 -40.66 -15.88 6.78
C GLN A 6 -39.55 -16.00 7.82
N SER A 7 -38.59 -16.89 7.60
CA SER A 7 -37.37 -16.93 8.39
C SER A 7 -36.76 -15.54 8.30
N GLN A 8 -36.83 -14.76 9.38
CA GLN A 8 -36.09 -13.51 9.47
C GLN A 8 -34.63 -13.87 9.20
N SER A 9 -34.06 -13.25 8.16
CA SER A 9 -32.64 -13.43 7.86
C SER A 9 -31.84 -13.04 9.09
N LYS A 10 -30.86 -13.89 9.48
CA LYS A 10 -29.92 -13.62 10.59
C LYS A 10 -29.24 -12.24 10.44
N TYR A 11 -29.12 -11.75 9.20
CA TYR A 11 -28.46 -10.51 8.85
C TYR A 11 -29.40 -9.60 8.05
N ASN A 12 -30.19 -8.79 8.75
CA ASN A 12 -31.13 -7.85 8.12
C ASN A 12 -30.41 -6.83 7.21
N ASP A 13 -30.92 -6.64 5.99
CA ASP A 13 -30.39 -5.73 4.96
C ASP A 13 -28.92 -5.98 4.54
N ILE A 14 -28.35 -7.15 4.86
CA ILE A 14 -27.01 -7.55 4.40
C ILE A 14 -27.17 -8.54 3.23
N PRO A 15 -26.48 -8.35 2.09
CA PRO A 15 -26.54 -9.29 0.97
C PRO A 15 -26.15 -10.72 1.35
N ASN A 16 -26.90 -11.71 0.86
CA ASN A 16 -26.70 -13.13 1.18
C ASN A 16 -25.27 -13.64 0.91
N ARG A 17 -24.56 -13.03 -0.05
CA ARG A 17 -23.15 -13.38 -0.35
C ARG A 17 -22.20 -13.23 0.83
N TYR A 18 -22.55 -12.45 1.84
CA TYR A 18 -21.73 -12.26 3.05
C TYR A 18 -22.13 -13.17 4.21
N HIS A 19 -23.30 -13.81 4.19
CA HIS A 19 -23.84 -14.49 5.39
C HIS A 19 -22.90 -15.60 5.91
N SER A 20 -22.46 -16.50 5.04
CA SER A 20 -21.52 -17.56 5.44
C SER A 20 -20.13 -17.04 5.81
N LEU A 21 -19.71 -15.92 5.21
CA LEU A 21 -18.44 -15.28 5.57
C LEU A 21 -18.52 -14.66 6.96
N LEU A 22 -19.62 -13.96 7.26
CA LEU A 22 -19.89 -13.41 8.58
C LEU A 22 -20.05 -14.50 9.64
N ASP A 23 -20.69 -15.62 9.32
CA ASP A 23 -20.73 -16.78 10.22
C ASP A 23 -19.31 -17.24 10.60
N SER A 24 -18.42 -17.36 9.61
CA SER A 24 -17.01 -17.70 9.84
C SER A 24 -16.28 -16.64 10.67
N SER A 25 -16.47 -15.36 10.37
CA SER A 25 -15.85 -14.25 11.11
C SER A 25 -16.30 -14.20 12.57
N LEU A 26 -17.59 -14.43 12.85
CA LEU A 26 -18.10 -14.46 14.23
C LEU A 26 -17.53 -15.65 15.03
N ILE A 27 -17.36 -16.81 14.40
CA ILE A 27 -16.68 -17.95 15.04
C ILE A 27 -15.22 -17.59 15.37
N LYS A 28 -14.51 -16.96 14.42
CA LYS A 28 -13.10 -16.54 14.58
C LYS A 28 -12.94 -15.45 15.66
N ALA A 29 -13.93 -14.56 15.82
CA ALA A 29 -13.91 -13.48 16.80
C ALA A 29 -13.91 -13.98 18.26
N GLY A 30 -14.40 -15.19 18.53
CA GLY A 30 -14.37 -15.80 19.86
C GLY A 30 -15.07 -14.93 20.90
N SER A 31 -14.36 -14.55 21.98
CA SER A 31 -14.88 -13.69 23.04
C SER A 31 -15.28 -12.29 22.54
N ASN A 32 -14.72 -11.83 21.42
CA ASN A 32 -15.01 -10.50 20.86
C ASN A 32 -16.26 -10.46 19.96
N THR A 33 -16.99 -11.57 19.82
CA THR A 33 -18.20 -11.69 18.98
C THR A 33 -19.22 -10.56 19.23
N GLN A 34 -19.38 -10.11 20.48
CA GLN A 34 -20.34 -9.07 20.82
C GLN A 34 -20.01 -7.71 20.19
N GLU A 35 -18.72 -7.34 20.10
CA GLU A 35 -18.30 -6.10 19.44
C GLU A 35 -18.56 -6.18 17.92
N ILE A 36 -18.29 -7.34 17.31
CA ILE A 36 -18.57 -7.56 15.88
C ILE A 36 -20.08 -7.48 15.58
N LEU A 37 -20.92 -8.09 16.41
CA LEU A 37 -22.38 -7.98 16.28
C LEU A 37 -22.89 -6.55 16.51
N LYS A 38 -22.32 -5.84 17.48
CA LYS A 38 -22.65 -4.44 17.75
C LYS A 38 -22.34 -3.55 16.54
N ALA A 39 -21.19 -3.75 15.87
CA ALA A 39 -20.86 -3.05 14.63
C ALA A 39 -21.86 -3.36 13.50
N LEU A 40 -22.19 -4.65 13.27
CA LEU A 40 -23.15 -5.08 12.25
C LEU A 40 -24.57 -4.54 12.48
N ASN A 41 -24.99 -4.41 13.74
CA ASN A 41 -26.34 -3.99 14.10
C ASN A 41 -26.50 -2.46 14.09
N ASN A 42 -25.47 -1.73 14.53
CA ASN A 42 -25.54 -0.28 14.71
C ASN A 42 -25.12 0.51 13.47
N VAL A 43 -24.49 -0.12 12.48
CA VAL A 43 -24.13 0.55 11.24
C VAL A 43 -25.39 1.02 10.47
N PRO A 44 -25.39 2.25 9.91
CA PRO A 44 -26.51 2.73 9.11
C PRO A 44 -26.86 1.81 7.94
N LYS A 45 -28.15 1.76 7.56
CA LYS A 45 -28.65 0.86 6.50
C LYS A 45 -27.85 0.95 5.20
N LEU A 46 -27.50 2.16 4.75
CA LEU A 46 -26.75 2.38 3.51
C LEU A 46 -25.30 1.88 3.57
N GLN A 47 -24.77 1.65 4.78
CA GLN A 47 -23.39 1.26 5.02
C GLN A 47 -23.24 -0.22 5.38
N LYS A 48 -24.36 -0.95 5.56
CA LYS A 48 -24.39 -2.36 5.96
C LYS A 48 -23.61 -3.28 5.05
N GLU A 49 -23.64 -3.04 3.74
CA GLU A 49 -22.87 -3.85 2.80
C GLU A 49 -21.36 -3.65 2.96
N GLY A 50 -20.90 -2.40 3.12
CA GLY A 50 -19.50 -2.11 3.40
C GLY A 50 -19.05 -2.70 4.73
N MET A 51 -19.86 -2.58 5.79
CA MET A 51 -19.57 -3.21 7.09
C MET A 51 -19.46 -4.73 6.97
N ALA A 52 -20.37 -5.36 6.23
CA ALA A 52 -20.33 -6.79 5.98
C ALA A 52 -19.08 -7.20 5.21
N PHE A 53 -18.69 -6.45 4.17
CA PHE A 53 -17.44 -6.67 3.43
C PHE A 53 -16.23 -6.60 4.37
N LEU A 54 -16.14 -5.55 5.18
CA LEU A 54 -15.01 -5.31 6.08
C LEU A 54 -14.85 -6.46 7.07
N ILE A 55 -15.91 -6.81 7.81
CA ILE A 55 -15.88 -7.89 8.80
C ILE A 55 -15.66 -9.27 8.17
N SER A 56 -16.15 -9.49 6.94
CA SER A 56 -15.98 -10.76 6.23
C SER A 56 -14.53 -11.06 5.87
N TYR A 57 -13.71 -10.03 5.67
CA TYR A 57 -12.32 -10.16 5.22
C TYR A 57 -11.29 -9.63 6.22
N MET A 58 -11.75 -9.18 7.39
CA MET A 58 -10.91 -8.80 8.52
C MET A 58 -10.03 -9.97 8.98
N PRO A 59 -8.72 -9.75 9.25
CA PRO A 59 -7.86 -10.80 9.77
C PRO A 59 -8.28 -11.21 11.19
N LYS A 60 -7.91 -12.43 11.60
CA LYS A 60 -8.32 -12.99 12.90
C LYS A 60 -7.91 -12.08 14.07
N ARG A 61 -6.69 -11.55 14.07
CA ARG A 61 -6.20 -10.61 15.10
C ARG A 61 -7.18 -9.46 15.31
N ASP A 62 -7.64 -8.85 14.23
CA ASP A 62 -8.57 -7.72 14.28
C ASP A 62 -9.97 -8.17 14.74
N LEU A 63 -10.48 -9.32 14.24
CA LEU A 63 -11.76 -9.88 14.68
C LEU A 63 -11.79 -10.15 16.20
N THR A 64 -10.65 -10.51 16.78
CA THR A 64 -10.54 -10.84 18.21
C THR A 64 -10.26 -9.64 19.12
N THR A 65 -9.91 -8.47 18.57
CA THR A 65 -9.40 -7.35 19.37
C THR A 65 -10.07 -6.00 19.11
N LEU A 66 -10.59 -5.76 17.90
CA LEU A 66 -11.18 -4.45 17.57
C LEU A 66 -12.54 -4.27 18.23
N SER A 67 -12.77 -3.07 18.77
CA SER A 67 -14.06 -2.66 19.31
C SER A 67 -15.03 -2.26 18.19
N ALA A 68 -16.33 -2.33 18.49
CA ALA A 68 -17.37 -1.86 17.59
C ALA A 68 -17.22 -0.37 17.29
N GLU A 69 -16.77 0.42 18.27
CA GLU A 69 -16.55 1.86 18.14
C GLU A 69 -15.49 2.18 17.07
N PHE A 70 -14.34 1.50 17.14
CA PHE A 70 -13.27 1.64 16.15
C PHE A 70 -13.76 1.33 14.73
N ILE A 71 -14.49 0.21 14.58
CA ILE A 71 -14.98 -0.24 13.28
C ILE A 71 -16.04 0.73 12.75
N LEU A 72 -16.99 1.16 13.59
CA LEU A 72 -18.05 2.08 13.22
C LEU A 72 -17.51 3.45 12.81
N GLU A 73 -16.57 4.04 13.55
CA GLU A 73 -15.97 5.34 13.20
C GLU A 73 -15.25 5.25 11.84
N ASN A 74 -14.49 4.18 11.60
CA ASN A 74 -13.81 3.99 10.32
C ASN A 74 -14.80 3.90 9.14
N VAL A 75 -15.86 3.12 9.29
CA VAL A 75 -16.90 3.00 8.25
C VAL A 75 -17.62 4.34 8.06
N GLU A 76 -17.98 5.04 9.14
CA GLU A 76 -18.63 6.34 9.08
C GLU A 76 -17.81 7.34 8.25
N TYR A 77 -16.52 7.50 8.54
CA TYR A 77 -15.67 8.45 7.84
C TYR A 77 -15.38 8.04 6.38
N ALA A 78 -15.29 6.75 6.08
CA ALA A 78 -15.18 6.27 4.70
C ALA A 78 -16.40 6.67 3.87
N TYR A 79 -17.61 6.48 4.41
CA TYR A 79 -18.84 6.87 3.73
C TYR A 79 -19.07 8.39 3.72
N LYS A 80 -18.61 9.11 4.74
CA LYS A 80 -18.58 10.59 4.74
C LYS A 80 -17.76 11.12 3.56
N ALA A 81 -16.58 10.55 3.32
CA ALA A 81 -15.77 10.89 2.14
C ALA A 81 -16.46 10.47 0.83
N ARG A 82 -17.09 9.29 0.80
CA ARG A 82 -17.85 8.79 -0.35
C ARG A 82 -19.00 9.71 -0.77
N GLU A 83 -19.74 10.24 0.20
CA GLU A 83 -20.86 11.15 -0.05
C GLU A 83 -20.39 12.56 -0.46
N LYS A 84 -19.31 13.05 0.17
CA LYS A 84 -18.80 14.41 -0.05
C LYS A 84 -18.09 14.58 -1.39
N TYR A 85 -17.19 13.66 -1.75
CA TYR A 85 -16.25 13.89 -2.85
C TYR A 85 -16.70 13.25 -4.17
N PRO A 86 -16.75 14.01 -5.29
CA PRO A 86 -17.23 13.49 -6.58
C PRO A 86 -16.48 12.25 -7.09
N TRP A 87 -15.14 12.22 -6.91
CA TRP A 87 -14.32 11.09 -7.34
C TRP A 87 -14.66 9.81 -6.55
N CYS A 88 -14.93 9.93 -5.25
CA CYS A 88 -15.24 8.78 -4.41
C CYS A 88 -16.66 8.28 -4.68
N LYS A 89 -17.62 9.21 -4.86
CA LYS A 89 -19.01 8.90 -5.20
C LYS A 89 -19.13 8.13 -6.52
N ALA A 90 -18.25 8.42 -7.50
CA ALA A 90 -18.24 7.78 -8.80
C ALA A 90 -17.63 6.37 -8.81
N LEU A 91 -17.02 5.92 -7.71
CA LEU A 91 -16.36 4.61 -7.67
C LEU A 91 -17.37 3.46 -7.72
N PRO A 92 -17.06 2.39 -8.47
CA PRO A 92 -17.71 1.10 -8.27
C PRO A 92 -17.56 0.64 -6.81
N ASP A 93 -18.59 0.00 -6.27
CA ASP A 93 -18.57 -0.54 -4.89
C ASP A 93 -17.36 -1.44 -4.64
N SER A 94 -16.96 -2.24 -5.64
CA SER A 94 -15.79 -3.12 -5.53
C SER A 94 -14.48 -2.36 -5.30
N ILE A 95 -14.32 -1.19 -5.91
CA ILE A 95 -13.13 -0.35 -5.71
C ILE A 95 -13.22 0.38 -4.37
N PHE A 96 -14.39 0.95 -4.06
CA PHE A 96 -14.59 1.63 -2.77
C PHE A 96 -14.33 0.68 -1.59
N PHE A 97 -14.89 -0.53 -1.62
CA PHE A 97 -14.73 -1.51 -0.53
C PHE A 97 -13.30 -2.00 -0.36
N ASN A 98 -12.54 -2.19 -1.45
CA ASN A 98 -11.19 -2.74 -1.34
C ASN A 98 -10.10 -1.67 -1.17
N GLU A 99 -10.34 -0.43 -1.64
CA GLU A 99 -9.27 0.57 -1.82
C GLU A 99 -9.52 1.88 -1.05
N VAL A 100 -10.69 2.06 -0.43
CA VAL A 100 -11.02 3.26 0.38
C VAL A 100 -11.50 2.88 1.78
N LEU A 101 -12.43 1.94 1.87
CA LEU A 101 -13.06 1.50 3.12
C LEU A 101 -12.10 0.87 4.15
N PRO A 102 -11.05 0.12 3.78
CA PRO A 102 -10.20 -0.57 4.75
C PRO A 102 -9.49 0.39 5.72
N TYR A 103 -9.49 0.06 7.01
CA TYR A 103 -8.84 0.82 8.08
C TYR A 103 -7.35 0.50 8.26
N SER A 104 -6.81 -0.41 7.45
CA SER A 104 -5.40 -0.78 7.47
C SER A 104 -4.91 -1.16 6.08
N ASN A 105 -3.60 -1.27 5.94
CA ASN A 105 -2.89 -1.62 4.72
C ASN A 105 -2.17 -2.96 4.89
N VAL A 106 -1.38 -3.12 5.95
CA VAL A 106 -0.52 -4.28 6.19
C VAL A 106 -0.61 -4.69 7.68
N THR A 107 0.54 -4.90 8.31
CA THR A 107 0.72 -5.38 9.67
C THR A 107 0.77 -4.28 10.73
N GLU A 108 0.66 -3.01 10.33
CA GLU A 108 0.81 -1.85 11.22
C GLU A 108 -0.15 -1.88 12.41
N THR A 109 0.22 -1.23 13.50
CA THR A 109 -0.66 -1.05 14.65
C THR A 109 -1.98 -0.40 14.23
N ARG A 110 -3.11 -0.90 14.78
CA ARG A 110 -4.44 -0.40 14.42
C ARG A 110 -4.73 0.88 15.21
N ASP A 111 -4.52 2.02 14.56
CA ASP A 111 -4.83 3.35 15.12
C ASP A 111 -6.12 3.94 14.57
N PRO A 112 -6.83 4.80 15.34
CA PRO A 112 -8.00 5.53 14.88
C PRO A 112 -7.62 6.71 13.98
N TRP A 113 -6.82 6.46 12.94
CA TRP A 113 -6.23 7.50 12.08
C TRP A 113 -7.26 8.21 11.21
N ARG A 114 -8.33 7.52 10.78
CA ARG A 114 -9.20 7.98 9.69
C ARG A 114 -9.88 9.31 9.97
N LYS A 115 -10.37 9.52 11.19
CA LYS A 115 -11.00 10.78 11.57
C LYS A 115 -10.01 11.93 11.60
N ASP A 116 -8.87 11.75 12.28
CA ASP A 116 -7.80 12.74 12.35
C ASP A 116 -7.30 13.10 10.94
N PHE A 117 -7.08 12.10 10.08
CA PHE A 117 -6.62 12.31 8.71
C PHE A 117 -7.70 12.97 7.85
N TYR A 118 -8.98 12.62 8.01
CA TYR A 118 -10.06 13.33 7.32
C TYR A 118 -10.04 14.81 7.68
N GLU A 119 -9.89 15.15 8.96
CA GLU A 119 -9.87 16.53 9.44
C GLU A 119 -8.63 17.31 8.94
N ARG A 120 -7.45 16.68 8.96
CA ARG A 120 -6.20 17.26 8.42
C ARG A 120 -6.27 17.51 6.93
N PHE A 121 -6.77 16.53 6.18
CA PHE A 121 -6.60 16.50 4.72
C PHE A 121 -7.79 17.04 3.94
N ALA A 122 -9.00 17.08 4.53
CA ALA A 122 -10.18 17.64 3.86
C ALA A 122 -9.99 19.10 3.43
N LYS A 123 -9.20 19.89 4.16
CA LYS A 123 -8.92 21.30 3.85
C LYS A 123 -8.13 21.49 2.55
N TYR A 124 -7.31 20.50 2.17
CA TYR A 124 -6.50 20.57 0.95
C TYR A 124 -7.32 20.27 -0.30
N VAL A 125 -8.43 19.52 -0.17
CA VAL A 125 -9.23 19.04 -1.30
C VAL A 125 -10.62 19.68 -1.39
N GLU A 126 -10.90 20.66 -0.53
CA GLU A 126 -12.24 21.26 -0.41
C GLU A 126 -12.75 21.88 -1.72
N ASN A 127 -11.84 22.49 -2.50
CA ASN A 127 -12.16 23.14 -3.77
C ASN A 127 -11.76 22.29 -4.99
N GLU A 128 -11.25 21.08 -4.77
CA GLU A 128 -10.81 20.23 -5.85
C GLU A 128 -12.01 19.54 -6.50
N THR A 129 -12.04 19.57 -7.84
CA THR A 129 -13.04 18.85 -8.64
C THR A 129 -12.41 17.77 -9.52
N ASN A 130 -11.08 17.77 -9.61
CA ASN A 130 -10.29 16.83 -10.39
C ASN A 130 -9.53 15.89 -9.45
N LEU A 131 -9.59 14.58 -9.72
CA LEU A 131 -8.93 13.59 -8.88
C LEU A 131 -7.40 13.72 -8.88
N LYS A 132 -6.78 14.08 -10.01
CA LYS A 132 -5.33 14.29 -10.08
C LYS A 132 -4.92 15.47 -9.21
N ASP A 133 -5.64 16.58 -9.29
CA ASP A 133 -5.34 17.77 -8.49
C ASP A 133 -5.52 17.48 -7.00
N ALA A 134 -6.59 16.76 -6.62
CA ALA A 134 -6.80 16.29 -5.25
C ALA A 134 -5.65 15.39 -4.75
N ILE A 135 -5.14 14.47 -5.58
CA ILE A 135 -3.97 13.64 -5.23
C ILE A 135 -2.76 14.50 -4.88
N PHE A 136 -2.41 15.49 -5.72
CA PHE A 136 -1.24 16.34 -5.46
C PHE A 136 -1.47 17.36 -4.34
N ALA A 137 -2.72 17.80 -4.12
CA ALA A 137 -3.09 18.66 -3.00
C ALA A 137 -2.83 17.97 -1.65
N ILE A 138 -2.97 16.63 -1.58
CA ILE A 138 -2.59 15.84 -0.40
C ILE A 138 -1.09 15.52 -0.38
N ALA A 139 -0.55 15.00 -1.46
CA ALA A 139 0.79 14.42 -1.47
C ALA A 139 1.91 15.47 -1.35
N ASN A 140 1.72 16.69 -1.86
CA ASN A 140 2.75 17.73 -1.80
C ASN A 140 3.02 18.28 -0.38
N PRO A 141 2.01 18.57 0.45
CA PRO A 141 2.24 19.07 1.81
C PRO A 141 2.35 17.98 2.89
N ILE A 142 2.16 16.69 2.56
CA ILE A 142 1.99 15.63 3.56
C ILE A 142 3.11 15.60 4.60
N ASN A 143 4.37 15.66 4.19
CA ASN A 143 5.52 15.60 5.11
C ASN A 143 5.48 16.71 6.17
N LYS A 144 4.99 17.90 5.81
CA LYS A 144 4.80 19.02 6.74
C LYS A 144 3.53 18.90 7.57
N GLU A 145 2.45 18.34 7.01
CA GLU A 145 1.17 18.17 7.70
C GLU A 145 1.27 17.13 8.83
N VAL A 146 2.02 16.05 8.60
CA VAL A 146 2.24 14.98 9.59
C VAL A 146 3.57 15.11 10.34
N ASN A 147 4.50 15.95 9.85
CA ASN A 147 5.85 16.13 10.38
C ASN A 147 6.64 14.80 10.46
N VAL A 148 6.67 14.06 9.35
CA VAL A 148 7.36 12.77 9.22
C VAL A 148 8.25 12.79 7.99
N GLU A 149 9.54 12.49 8.21
CA GLU A 149 10.56 12.36 7.17
C GLU A 149 11.05 10.89 7.04
N TYR A 150 11.76 10.59 5.96
CA TYR A 150 12.29 9.24 5.76
C TYR A 150 13.48 8.98 6.70
N ASN A 151 13.46 7.87 7.44
CA ASN A 151 14.60 7.41 8.22
C ASN A 151 14.58 5.89 8.42
N VAL A 152 15.77 5.28 8.44
CA VAL A 152 15.99 3.86 8.73
C VAL A 152 16.40 3.60 10.19
N GLU A 153 16.61 4.63 11.01
CA GLU A 153 16.90 4.54 12.45
C GLU A 153 15.64 4.43 13.34
N ARG A 154 14.50 4.11 12.73
CA ARG A 154 13.18 3.88 13.35
C ARG A 154 13.11 2.70 14.31
N SER A 155 12.12 2.71 15.21
CA SER A 155 11.83 1.56 16.08
C SER A 155 11.07 0.43 15.38
N ILE A 156 10.19 0.74 14.42
CA ILE A 156 9.30 -0.22 13.74
C ILE A 156 9.32 0.01 12.22
N VAL A 157 9.34 -1.07 11.43
CA VAL A 157 9.42 -1.00 9.96
C VAL A 157 8.10 -0.50 9.34
N ASP A 158 7.00 -1.13 9.75
CA ASP A 158 5.62 -0.90 9.34
C ASP A 158 4.90 -0.01 10.37
N ALA A 159 5.54 1.10 10.74
CA ALA A 159 5.00 2.06 11.68
C ALA A 159 3.62 2.54 11.22
N SER A 160 2.66 2.52 12.14
CA SER A 160 1.34 3.09 11.94
C SER A 160 1.41 4.62 11.82
N PRO A 161 0.32 5.30 11.40
CA PRO A 161 0.30 6.76 11.33
C PRO A 161 0.70 7.45 12.64
N LYS A 162 0.19 6.95 13.78
CA LYS A 162 0.51 7.53 15.09
C LYS A 162 1.98 7.33 15.45
N GLU A 163 2.48 6.10 15.31
CA GLU A 163 3.87 5.75 15.62
C GLU A 163 4.85 6.60 14.80
N ALA A 164 4.62 6.70 13.48
CA ALA A 164 5.45 7.50 12.58
C ALA A 164 5.45 9.00 12.95
N MET A 165 4.28 9.55 13.32
CA MET A 165 4.14 10.96 13.73
C MET A 165 4.77 11.25 15.10
N GLU A 166 4.72 10.29 16.03
CA GLU A 166 5.37 10.41 17.34
C GLU A 166 6.90 10.39 17.21
N GLU A 167 7.45 9.55 16.33
CA GLU A 167 8.90 9.49 16.07
C GLU A 167 9.38 10.55 15.07
N GLN A 168 8.46 11.21 14.36
CA GLN A 168 8.74 12.14 13.26
C GLN A 168 9.56 11.49 12.13
N MET A 169 9.50 10.17 12.02
CA MET A 169 10.25 9.41 11.04
C MET A 169 9.58 8.09 10.66
N ALA A 170 9.81 7.62 9.43
CA ALA A 170 9.36 6.31 8.98
C ALA A 170 10.19 5.74 7.83
N THR A 171 10.08 4.42 7.60
CA THR A 171 10.62 3.78 6.39
C THR A 171 9.73 3.98 5.16
N CYS A 172 10.14 3.48 4.00
CA CYS A 172 9.33 3.47 2.78
C CYS A 172 7.93 2.84 3.01
N THR A 173 7.82 1.80 3.84
CA THR A 173 6.53 1.21 4.21
C THR A 173 5.68 2.15 5.05
N GLY A 174 6.21 2.72 6.14
CA GLY A 174 5.46 3.65 6.99
C GLY A 174 5.05 4.94 6.27
N LEU A 175 5.92 5.49 5.42
CA LEU A 175 5.58 6.64 4.56
C LEU A 175 4.46 6.29 3.56
N SER A 176 4.48 5.08 3.00
CA SER A 176 3.42 4.62 2.08
C SER A 176 2.09 4.38 2.80
N ILE A 177 2.11 3.94 4.06
CA ILE A 177 0.93 3.84 4.93
C ILE A 177 0.35 5.24 5.15
N LEU A 178 1.16 6.20 5.61
CA LEU A 178 0.74 7.60 5.82
C LEU A 178 0.09 8.20 4.57
N LEU A 179 0.73 8.05 3.41
CA LEU A 179 0.21 8.60 2.16
C LEU A 179 -1.09 7.92 1.73
N THR A 180 -1.17 6.59 1.83
CA THR A 180 -2.36 5.83 1.47
C THR A 180 -3.53 6.15 2.38
N ASP A 181 -3.29 6.28 3.68
CA ASP A 181 -4.30 6.64 4.66
C ASP A 181 -4.78 8.08 4.44
N ALA A 182 -3.89 9.01 4.11
CA ALA A 182 -4.26 10.39 3.76
C ALA A 182 -5.18 10.43 2.53
N PHE A 183 -4.88 9.65 1.50
CA PHE A 183 -5.74 9.48 0.33
C PHE A 183 -7.10 8.87 0.67
N ARG A 184 -7.11 7.75 1.39
CA ARG A 184 -8.34 7.04 1.77
C ARG A 184 -9.24 7.88 2.68
N ALA A 185 -8.66 8.71 3.54
CA ALA A 185 -9.40 9.63 4.39
C ALA A 185 -10.26 10.61 3.57
N VAL A 186 -9.79 11.04 2.40
CA VAL A 186 -10.55 11.92 1.48
C VAL A 186 -11.13 11.17 0.27
N GLY A 187 -11.30 9.86 0.39
CA GLY A 187 -12.01 9.04 -0.59
C GLY A 187 -11.26 8.79 -1.91
N ILE A 188 -9.95 9.05 -1.95
CA ILE A 188 -9.09 8.69 -3.08
C ILE A 188 -8.73 7.19 -2.94
N PRO A 189 -9.10 6.33 -3.90
CA PRO A 189 -8.79 4.90 -3.83
C PRO A 189 -7.29 4.67 -3.96
N SER A 190 -6.73 4.01 -2.95
CA SER A 190 -5.29 3.88 -2.80
C SER A 190 -4.91 2.56 -2.13
N ARG A 191 -3.73 2.04 -2.45
CA ARG A 191 -3.14 0.84 -1.85
C ARG A 191 -1.62 0.90 -1.85
N LEU A 192 -0.99 0.05 -1.05
CA LEU A 192 0.45 -0.17 -1.13
C LEU A 192 0.80 -1.10 -2.29
N ALA A 193 1.97 -0.86 -2.88
CA ALA A 193 2.67 -1.83 -3.70
C ALA A 193 4.15 -1.88 -3.32
N GLY A 194 4.79 -3.00 -3.56
CA GLY A 194 6.19 -3.16 -3.19
C GLY A 194 6.83 -4.42 -3.76
N THR A 195 8.16 -4.44 -3.72
CA THR A 195 8.96 -5.64 -4.02
C THR A 195 9.67 -6.11 -2.75
N PRO A 196 9.70 -7.42 -2.47
CA PRO A 196 10.49 -7.97 -1.36
C PRO A 196 11.99 -7.79 -1.61
N MET A 197 12.43 -7.86 -2.86
CA MET A 197 13.84 -7.76 -3.22
C MET A 197 14.02 -7.44 -4.71
N TRP A 198 14.71 -6.37 -5.04
CA TRP A 198 15.10 -6.08 -6.42
C TRP A 198 16.01 -7.17 -7.02
N THR A 199 16.01 -7.31 -8.36
CA THR A 199 16.90 -8.28 -9.06
C THR A 199 18.38 -7.95 -8.93
N ASN A 200 18.72 -6.73 -8.51
CA ASN A 200 20.09 -6.30 -8.22
C ASN A 200 20.47 -6.52 -6.73
N MET A 201 19.61 -7.16 -5.95
CA MET A 201 19.80 -7.51 -4.53
C MET A 201 20.00 -6.32 -3.59
N ARG A 202 19.60 -5.10 -3.99
CA ARG A 202 19.77 -3.87 -3.19
C ARG A 202 18.67 -3.68 -2.12
N GLY A 203 17.93 -4.72 -1.78
CA GLY A 203 16.86 -4.68 -0.78
C GLY A 203 15.45 -4.51 -1.36
N ASN A 204 14.53 -4.16 -0.48
CA ASN A 204 13.10 -3.99 -0.77
C ASN A 204 12.76 -2.54 -1.13
N HIS A 205 11.52 -2.31 -1.54
CA HIS A 205 10.92 -0.97 -1.57
C HIS A 205 9.40 -1.09 -1.55
N THR A 206 8.74 -0.16 -0.88
CA THR A 206 7.28 -0.03 -0.79
C THR A 206 6.89 1.40 -1.18
N TRP A 207 5.81 1.54 -1.93
CA TRP A 207 5.27 2.81 -2.40
C TRP A 207 3.74 2.75 -2.47
N THR A 208 3.11 3.88 -2.84
CA THR A 208 1.65 4.00 -2.94
C THR A 208 1.19 3.90 -4.40
N GLU A 209 0.04 3.28 -4.63
CA GLU A 209 -0.71 3.32 -5.88
C GLU A 209 -2.07 3.97 -5.68
N VAL A 210 -2.47 4.83 -6.61
CA VAL A 210 -3.80 5.44 -6.68
C VAL A 210 -4.55 4.95 -7.91
N TRP A 211 -5.86 4.76 -7.77
CA TRP A 211 -6.74 4.40 -8.89
C TRP A 211 -7.35 5.65 -9.51
N ILE A 212 -6.94 5.96 -10.74
CA ILE A 212 -7.38 7.16 -11.48
C ILE A 212 -7.53 6.80 -12.96
N ASP A 213 -8.59 7.30 -13.60
CA ASP A 213 -8.90 7.02 -15.01
C ASP A 213 -9.03 5.52 -15.34
N ASN A 214 -9.51 4.72 -14.39
CA ASN A 214 -9.57 3.25 -14.46
C ASN A 214 -8.21 2.54 -14.56
N GLU A 215 -7.13 3.21 -14.13
CA GLU A 215 -5.79 2.65 -14.11
C GLU A 215 -5.14 2.84 -12.73
N TRP A 216 -4.30 1.87 -12.34
CA TRP A 216 -3.42 2.01 -11.19
C TRP A 216 -2.16 2.79 -11.58
N LYS A 217 -1.94 3.94 -10.94
CA LYS A 217 -0.74 4.77 -11.10
C LYS A 217 0.01 4.86 -9.78
N PHE A 218 1.33 4.66 -9.80
CA PHE A 218 2.14 4.78 -8.59
C PHE A 218 2.51 6.23 -8.28
N ILE A 219 2.73 6.50 -7.00
CA ILE A 219 3.17 7.79 -6.45
C ILE A 219 4.07 7.56 -5.22
N GLU A 220 5.08 8.39 -5.07
CA GLU A 220 5.99 8.39 -3.92
C GLU A 220 5.54 9.40 -2.86
N TYR A 221 6.00 9.21 -1.62
CA TYR A 221 5.78 10.17 -0.52
C TYR A 221 6.33 11.57 -0.83
N TYR A 222 7.42 11.64 -1.62
CA TYR A 222 7.95 12.87 -2.19
C TYR A 222 7.69 12.89 -3.71
N PRO A 223 6.46 13.24 -4.14
CA PRO A 223 6.04 12.99 -5.51
C PRO A 223 6.67 13.99 -6.50
N LYS A 224 7.07 13.49 -7.68
CA LYS A 224 7.36 14.32 -8.86
C LYS A 224 6.17 14.39 -9.81
N ASP A 225 5.59 13.23 -10.11
CA ASP A 225 4.36 13.06 -10.89
C ASP A 225 3.87 11.62 -10.67
N LEU A 226 2.69 11.29 -11.17
CA LEU A 226 2.21 9.91 -11.24
C LEU A 226 3.06 9.10 -12.22
N ASN A 227 3.33 7.84 -11.87
CA ASN A 227 4.19 6.93 -12.62
C ASN A 227 5.61 7.47 -12.90
N LYS A 228 6.15 8.33 -12.01
CA LYS A 228 7.53 8.81 -12.09
C LYS A 228 8.24 8.67 -10.75
N SER A 229 9.17 7.71 -10.67
CA SER A 229 10.07 7.52 -9.54
C SER A 229 11.40 6.94 -10.02
N TRP A 230 12.42 7.00 -9.16
CA TRP A 230 13.75 6.45 -9.41
C TRP A 230 13.73 4.93 -9.61
N PHE A 231 12.78 4.21 -8.98
CA PHE A 231 12.74 2.75 -8.98
C PHE A 231 12.17 2.14 -10.27
N LEU A 232 11.56 2.93 -11.17
CA LEU A 232 10.84 2.39 -12.33
C LEU A 232 11.73 1.53 -13.23
N ALA A 233 13.02 1.87 -13.34
CA ALA A 233 13.97 1.08 -14.12
C ALA A 233 14.31 -0.28 -13.48
N ASP A 234 14.37 -0.35 -12.16
CA ASP A 234 14.60 -1.61 -11.44
C ASP A 234 13.33 -2.47 -11.46
N ALA A 235 12.16 -1.85 -11.27
CA ALA A 235 10.85 -2.49 -11.43
C ALA A 235 10.64 -3.06 -12.83
N GLY A 236 11.12 -2.36 -13.86
CA GLY A 236 11.07 -2.84 -15.24
C GLY A 236 11.96 -4.03 -15.55
N LYS A 237 12.90 -4.36 -14.66
CA LYS A 237 13.83 -5.49 -14.74
C LYS A 237 13.47 -6.63 -13.79
N ALA A 238 12.31 -6.56 -13.12
CA ALA A 238 11.81 -7.63 -12.28
C ALA A 238 11.76 -8.97 -13.06
N ASP A 239 12.13 -10.06 -12.39
CA ASP A 239 12.02 -11.41 -12.98
C ASP A 239 10.58 -11.93 -12.77
N PRO A 240 9.76 -12.06 -13.83
CA PRO A 240 8.39 -12.52 -13.70
C PRO A 240 8.30 -14.00 -13.29
N ASN A 241 9.39 -14.75 -13.30
CA ASN A 241 9.41 -16.17 -12.91
C ASN A 241 9.91 -16.39 -11.48
N ASN A 242 10.38 -15.35 -10.79
CA ASN A 242 10.89 -15.46 -9.43
C ASN A 242 10.11 -14.54 -8.48
N PRO A 243 9.26 -15.09 -7.58
CA PRO A 243 8.42 -14.31 -6.67
C PRO A 243 9.18 -13.43 -5.68
N ILE A 244 10.45 -13.72 -5.41
CA ILE A 244 11.30 -12.81 -4.62
C ILE A 244 11.43 -11.43 -5.30
N HIS A 245 11.40 -11.40 -6.62
CA HIS A 245 11.57 -10.20 -7.45
C HIS A 245 10.27 -9.62 -7.98
N TRP A 246 9.14 -10.23 -7.63
CA TRP A 246 7.85 -9.71 -8.05
C TRP A 246 7.54 -8.37 -7.38
N ILE A 247 6.60 -7.66 -7.99
CA ILE A 247 5.94 -6.51 -7.40
C ILE A 247 4.54 -6.94 -7.04
N TYR A 248 4.22 -6.80 -5.75
CA TYR A 248 2.94 -7.11 -5.18
C TYR A 248 2.20 -5.82 -4.88
N ALA A 249 0.88 -5.80 -5.09
CA ALA A 249 0.01 -4.76 -4.57
C ALA A 249 -0.93 -5.33 -3.53
N VAL A 250 -1.13 -4.63 -2.42
CA VAL A 250 -1.98 -5.05 -1.31
C VAL A 250 -3.44 -5.16 -1.76
N SER A 251 -4.17 -6.12 -1.18
CA SER A 251 -5.62 -6.25 -1.28
C SER A 251 -6.21 -6.56 0.09
N TYR A 252 -7.32 -5.94 0.44
CA TYR A 252 -8.05 -6.29 1.67
C TYR A 252 -8.81 -7.60 1.51
N LYS A 253 -9.47 -7.77 0.36
CA LYS A 253 -10.14 -9.02 0.01
C LYS A 253 -9.11 -10.11 -0.37
N PRO A 254 -9.32 -11.38 0.03
CA PRO A 254 -8.50 -12.51 -0.39
C PRO A 254 -8.39 -12.64 -1.91
N THR A 255 -7.18 -12.89 -2.39
CA THR A 255 -6.81 -13.01 -3.81
C THR A 255 -6.24 -14.39 -4.16
N GLY A 256 -5.92 -15.21 -3.15
CA GLY A 256 -5.14 -16.45 -3.31
C GLY A 256 -3.62 -16.24 -3.35
N GLN A 257 -3.14 -15.01 -3.14
CA GLN A 257 -1.73 -14.65 -3.06
C GLN A 257 -1.51 -13.74 -1.85
N TYR A 258 -0.34 -13.85 -1.20
CA TYR A 258 0.06 -12.96 -0.12
C TYR A 258 0.93 -11.80 -0.61
N TYR A 259 0.93 -10.72 0.17
CA TYR A 259 1.79 -9.56 -0.05
C TYR A 259 3.12 -9.75 0.69
N HIS A 260 4.20 -9.96 -0.06
CA HIS A 260 5.51 -10.32 0.49
C HIS A 260 6.48 -9.13 0.66
N ALA A 261 6.10 -7.93 0.25
CA ALA A 261 6.89 -6.71 0.49
C ALA A 261 6.52 -6.08 1.85
N SER A 262 6.49 -6.91 2.89
CA SER A 262 6.10 -6.57 4.27
C SER A 262 7.17 -7.05 5.26
N LYS A 263 7.04 -6.66 6.54
CA LYS A 263 8.00 -7.00 7.61
C LYS A 263 8.37 -8.50 7.65
N TYR A 264 7.38 -9.38 7.48
CA TYR A 264 7.57 -10.84 7.52
C TYR A 264 7.47 -11.51 6.15
N GLY A 265 7.31 -10.73 5.06
CA GLY A 265 6.98 -11.26 3.76
C GLY A 265 8.06 -12.18 3.16
N PHE A 266 9.33 -11.93 3.46
CA PHE A 266 10.45 -12.78 3.01
C PHE A 266 10.48 -14.14 3.71
N ILE A 267 10.02 -14.21 4.96
CA ILE A 267 9.87 -15.46 5.72
C ILE A 267 8.74 -16.30 5.09
N HIS A 268 7.62 -15.67 4.74
CA HIS A 268 6.53 -16.37 4.06
C HIS A 268 6.93 -16.86 2.66
N LEU A 269 7.75 -16.09 1.92
CA LEU A 269 8.33 -16.59 0.67
C LEU A 269 9.22 -17.82 0.89
N TYR A 270 10.01 -17.84 1.96
CA TYR A 270 10.80 -19.02 2.30
C TYR A 270 9.92 -20.24 2.57
N ASP A 271 8.82 -20.06 3.28
CA ASP A 271 7.87 -21.16 3.56
C ASP A 271 7.18 -21.67 2.30
N GLU A 272 6.91 -20.79 1.32
CA GLU A 272 6.29 -21.14 0.05
C GLU A 272 7.26 -21.79 -0.95
N LEU A 273 8.49 -21.28 -1.06
CA LEU A 273 9.46 -21.69 -2.08
C LEU A 273 10.43 -22.77 -1.59
N GLY A 274 10.58 -22.91 -0.28
CA GLY A 274 11.58 -23.75 0.36
C GLY A 274 13.00 -23.17 0.31
N PRO A 275 13.96 -23.84 0.96
CA PRO A 275 15.33 -23.33 1.12
C PRO A 275 16.05 -23.06 -0.21
N ASP A 276 15.82 -23.90 -1.22
CA ASP A 276 16.45 -23.78 -2.55
C ASP A 276 15.86 -22.62 -3.37
N GLY A 277 14.68 -22.13 -3.00
CA GLY A 277 14.02 -21.01 -3.63
C GLY A 277 14.48 -19.64 -3.12
N ILE A 278 15.28 -19.60 -2.05
CA ILE A 278 15.79 -18.38 -1.43
C ILE A 278 17.32 -18.31 -1.57
N PRO A 279 17.92 -17.14 -1.93
CA PRO A 279 19.37 -17.02 -2.00
C PRO A 279 20.03 -17.33 -0.65
N LYS A 280 21.15 -18.07 -0.70
CA LYS A 280 21.81 -18.61 0.49
C LYS A 280 22.20 -17.54 1.50
N GLU A 281 22.57 -16.34 1.04
CA GLU A 281 22.93 -15.22 1.91
C GLU A 281 21.79 -14.75 2.83
N PHE A 282 20.52 -15.10 2.56
CA PHE A 282 19.39 -14.75 3.43
C PHE A 282 18.95 -15.88 4.36
N GLN A 283 19.47 -17.10 4.21
CA GLN A 283 19.00 -18.25 4.99
C GLN A 283 19.26 -18.06 6.49
N GLU A 284 20.47 -17.62 6.87
CA GLU A 284 20.82 -17.35 8.27
C GLU A 284 19.95 -16.26 8.88
N TYR A 285 19.65 -15.20 8.13
CA TYR A 285 18.75 -14.13 8.58
C TYR A 285 17.32 -14.63 8.82
N ILE A 286 16.81 -15.48 7.92
CA ILE A 286 15.45 -16.04 8.03
C ILE A 286 15.35 -16.98 9.23
N GLU A 287 16.34 -17.84 9.43
CA GLU A 287 16.40 -18.73 10.60
C GLU A 287 16.43 -17.91 11.89
N TRP A 288 17.26 -16.87 11.95
CA TRP A 288 17.31 -15.98 13.09
C TRP A 288 15.97 -15.27 13.35
N GLU A 289 15.33 -14.69 12.34
CA GLU A 289 14.00 -14.06 12.49
C GLU A 289 12.95 -15.08 12.96
N LYS A 290 12.97 -16.31 12.45
CA LYS A 290 12.05 -17.37 12.88
C LYS A 290 12.18 -17.75 14.34
N GLU A 291 13.39 -17.66 14.89
CA GLU A 291 13.65 -17.96 16.29
C GLU A 291 13.38 -16.76 17.22
N ASN A 292 13.46 -15.53 16.71
CA ASN A 292 13.48 -14.32 17.53
C ASN A 292 12.24 -13.42 17.37
N SER A 293 11.37 -13.70 16.39
CA SER A 293 10.16 -12.92 16.13
C SER A 293 8.89 -13.77 16.32
N GLU A 294 7.84 -13.15 16.87
CA GLU A 294 6.49 -13.70 16.78
C GLU A 294 6.00 -13.54 15.33
N ILE A 295 6.12 -14.62 14.54
CA ILE A 295 5.65 -14.64 13.15
C ILE A 295 4.16 -14.98 13.14
N ASP A 296 3.35 -13.99 12.80
CA ASP A 296 1.95 -14.21 12.48
C ASP A 296 1.81 -14.98 11.15
N GLU A 297 0.73 -15.77 11.01
CA GLU A 297 0.35 -16.30 9.69
C GLU A 297 0.16 -15.15 8.70
N PRO A 298 0.57 -15.30 7.41
CA PRO A 298 0.37 -14.24 6.44
C PRO A 298 -1.12 -13.97 6.26
N TYR A 299 -1.56 -12.78 6.62
CA TYR A 299 -2.95 -12.33 6.47
C TYR A 299 -3.11 -11.12 5.54
N ILE A 300 -2.00 -10.60 5.03
CA ILE A 300 -2.01 -9.51 4.05
C ILE A 300 -2.13 -10.13 2.66
N HIS A 301 -3.26 -9.93 2.01
CA HIS A 301 -3.44 -10.42 0.65
C HIS A 301 -2.75 -9.50 -0.36
N GLY A 302 -2.25 -10.09 -1.43
CA GLY A 302 -1.51 -9.40 -2.48
C GLY A 302 -2.00 -9.77 -3.88
N VAL A 303 -1.67 -8.95 -4.86
CA VAL A 303 -1.83 -9.25 -6.29
C VAL A 303 -0.48 -9.06 -6.94
N ASN A 304 -0.02 -10.05 -7.71
CA ASN A 304 1.16 -9.89 -8.55
C ASN A 304 0.86 -8.87 -9.66
N VAL A 305 1.53 -7.73 -9.61
CA VAL A 305 1.40 -6.63 -10.59
C VAL A 305 2.69 -6.39 -11.37
N THR A 306 3.65 -7.31 -11.29
CA THR A 306 4.97 -7.23 -11.93
C THR A 306 4.90 -6.85 -13.40
N GLN A 307 4.02 -7.50 -14.17
CA GLN A 307 3.90 -7.24 -15.60
C GLN A 307 3.52 -5.78 -15.91
N ARG A 308 2.66 -5.16 -15.08
CA ARG A 308 2.29 -3.74 -15.27
C ARG A 308 3.50 -2.82 -15.13
N TYR A 309 4.42 -3.10 -14.21
CA TYR A 309 5.63 -2.30 -14.05
C TYR A 309 6.65 -2.53 -15.17
N ILE A 310 6.78 -3.77 -15.64
CA ILE A 310 7.56 -4.09 -16.84
C ILE A 310 7.03 -3.29 -18.04
N ASP A 311 5.72 -3.27 -18.24
CA ASP A 311 5.08 -2.56 -19.36
C ASP A 311 5.18 -1.04 -19.21
N LEU A 312 5.00 -0.50 -18.00
CA LEU A 312 5.19 0.93 -17.71
C LEU A 312 6.62 1.38 -18.01
N TYR A 313 7.62 0.58 -17.62
CA TYR A 313 9.01 0.88 -17.93
C TYR A 313 9.27 0.81 -19.43
N ARG A 314 8.82 -0.24 -20.13
CA ARG A 314 8.94 -0.35 -21.60
C ARG A 314 8.32 0.85 -22.32
N LYS A 315 7.10 1.23 -21.97
CA LYS A 315 6.43 2.42 -22.51
C LYS A 315 7.23 3.71 -22.23
N SER A 316 7.90 3.80 -21.08
CA SER A 316 8.76 4.95 -20.76
C SER A 316 10.02 5.03 -21.65
N LEU A 317 10.47 3.89 -22.20
CA LEU A 317 11.56 3.81 -23.18
C LEU A 317 11.06 4.08 -24.60
N ASP A 318 9.87 3.58 -24.98
CA ASP A 318 9.30 3.79 -26.32
C ASP A 318 9.01 5.27 -26.61
N ASN A 319 8.57 6.01 -25.59
CA ASN A 319 8.43 7.47 -25.65
C ASN A 319 9.79 8.20 -25.78
N LYS A 320 10.90 7.46 -25.73
CA LYS A 320 12.28 7.91 -25.89
C LYS A 320 12.95 7.09 -27.00
N LYS A 321 12.28 6.93 -28.16
CA LYS A 321 12.83 6.20 -29.30
C LYS A 321 14.24 6.73 -29.61
N LEU A 322 15.24 5.94 -29.24
CA LEU A 322 16.65 6.26 -29.42
C LEU A 322 17.00 6.10 -30.89
N ASN A 323 17.89 6.96 -31.39
CA ASN A 323 18.51 6.75 -32.68
C ASN A 323 19.44 5.51 -32.63
N ASP A 324 19.80 4.95 -33.80
CA ASP A 324 20.66 3.75 -33.87
C ASP A 324 22.05 3.96 -33.23
N ASP A 325 22.48 5.21 -33.06
CA ASP A 325 23.73 5.62 -32.43
C ASP A 325 23.59 6.06 -30.96
N GLU A 326 22.40 5.88 -30.38
CA GLU A 326 22.08 6.26 -29.00
C GLU A 326 21.88 5.03 -28.08
N MET A 327 22.24 5.18 -26.81
CA MET A 327 22.06 4.15 -25.78
C MET A 327 21.54 4.78 -24.49
N LEU A 328 20.61 4.11 -23.81
CA LEU A 328 20.18 4.49 -22.48
C LEU A 328 21.17 3.98 -21.43
N ALA A 329 21.74 4.90 -20.65
CA ALA A 329 22.57 4.58 -19.49
C ALA A 329 21.90 5.12 -18.21
N GLY A 330 21.68 4.25 -17.23
CA GLY A 330 21.20 4.62 -15.90
C GLY A 330 22.37 4.77 -14.94
N PHE A 331 22.49 5.93 -14.30
CA PHE A 331 23.49 6.18 -13.26
C PHE A 331 22.78 6.32 -11.92
N VAL A 332 23.29 5.63 -10.90
CA VAL A 332 22.92 5.87 -9.50
C VAL A 332 24.20 6.29 -8.79
N ILE A 333 24.19 7.48 -8.21
CA ILE A 333 25.36 8.05 -7.53
C ILE A 333 25.12 8.00 -6.03
N PHE A 334 26.14 7.55 -5.30
CA PHE A 334 26.14 7.49 -3.84
C PHE A 334 27.15 8.50 -3.30
N LYS A 335 26.83 9.08 -2.13
CA LYS A 335 27.66 10.06 -1.43
C LYS A 335 28.95 9.44 -0.89
N ASP A 336 28.92 8.15 -0.60
CA ASP A 336 29.99 7.35 -0.02
C ASP A 336 30.16 6.03 -0.80
N ASN A 337 31.24 5.31 -0.49
CA ASN A 337 31.57 4.04 -1.15
C ASN A 337 30.63 2.88 -0.78
N ASP A 338 29.75 3.08 0.20
CA ASP A 338 28.74 2.09 0.56
C ASP A 338 27.55 2.18 -0.42
N LEU A 339 27.56 1.27 -1.40
CA LEU A 339 26.53 1.18 -2.44
C LEU A 339 25.25 0.49 -1.96
N THR A 340 25.20 0.03 -0.70
CA THR A 340 24.06 -0.68 -0.12
C THR A 340 23.10 0.25 0.61
N ASN A 341 23.59 1.40 1.09
CA ASN A 341 22.77 2.38 1.77
C ASN A 341 21.96 3.24 0.79
N SER A 342 20.65 3.02 0.72
CA SER A 342 19.77 3.80 -0.15
C SER A 342 19.68 5.29 0.23
N SER A 343 19.87 5.65 1.50
CA SER A 343 19.88 7.04 2.00
C SER A 343 21.10 7.83 1.55
N SER A 344 22.15 7.14 1.09
CA SER A 344 23.35 7.76 0.55
C SER A 344 23.23 8.17 -0.91
N ARG A 345 22.10 7.86 -1.57
CA ARG A 345 21.90 8.25 -2.97
C ARG A 345 21.81 9.76 -3.11
N MET A 346 22.49 10.30 -4.11
CA MET A 346 22.52 11.73 -4.36
C MET A 346 22.16 12.08 -5.81
N ASP A 347 21.62 13.26 -6.00
CA ASP A 347 21.55 13.90 -7.30
C ASP A 347 22.78 14.75 -7.47
N CYS A 348 23.45 14.48 -8.57
CA CYS A 348 24.51 15.31 -9.03
C CYS A 348 24.45 15.35 -10.55
N ARG A 349 24.99 16.43 -11.10
CA ARG A 349 25.20 16.50 -12.53
C ARG A 349 26.28 15.48 -12.91
N VAL A 350 25.88 14.44 -13.64
CA VAL A 350 26.80 13.49 -14.27
C VAL A 350 27.12 13.99 -15.67
N ASP A 351 28.40 14.24 -15.93
CA ASP A 351 28.90 14.51 -17.27
C ASP A 351 29.71 13.28 -17.74
N VAL A 352 29.35 12.71 -18.89
CA VAL A 352 30.04 11.53 -19.45
C VAL A 352 30.98 11.97 -20.57
N PHE A 353 32.19 11.40 -20.60
CA PHE A 353 33.22 11.72 -21.59
C PHE A 353 33.70 10.46 -22.33
N LYS A 354 34.07 10.63 -23.61
CA LYS A 354 34.83 9.65 -24.39
C LYS A 354 36.13 10.30 -24.84
N GLY A 355 37.23 9.99 -24.14
CA GLY A 355 38.46 10.79 -24.23
C GLY A 355 38.20 12.21 -23.74
N ASP A 356 38.66 13.22 -24.48
CA ASP A 356 38.45 14.64 -24.13
C ASP A 356 37.07 15.18 -24.57
N LYS A 357 36.26 14.37 -25.27
CA LYS A 357 34.95 14.80 -25.77
C LYS A 357 33.85 14.46 -24.77
N LYS A 358 33.16 15.50 -24.29
CA LYS A 358 31.91 15.35 -23.53
C LYS A 358 30.81 14.77 -24.43
N LEU A 359 30.20 13.68 -24.00
CA LEU A 359 29.02 13.09 -24.65
C LEU A 359 27.79 13.94 -24.30
N ILE A 360 26.91 14.13 -25.28
CA ILE A 360 25.63 14.80 -25.05
C ILE A 360 24.73 13.82 -24.31
N LEU A 361 24.33 14.20 -23.10
CA LEU A 361 23.31 13.49 -22.34
C LEU A 361 22.04 14.31 -22.44
N ASP A 362 20.93 13.70 -22.86
CA ASP A 362 19.61 14.24 -22.53
C ASP A 362 19.31 13.89 -21.05
N SER A 363 20.14 14.41 -20.16
CA SER A 363 20.01 14.21 -18.72
C SER A 363 18.93 15.14 -18.21
N ARG A 364 17.78 14.58 -17.81
CA ARG A 364 16.93 15.26 -16.83
C ARG A 364 17.41 14.81 -15.46
N PRO A 365 18.00 15.70 -14.63
CA PRO A 365 18.36 15.33 -13.27
C PRO A 365 17.13 14.76 -12.59
N VAL A 366 17.29 13.60 -11.98
CA VAL A 366 16.31 13.04 -11.06
C VAL A 366 16.80 13.51 -9.69
N PRO A 367 16.27 14.61 -9.13
CA PRO A 367 16.72 15.10 -7.85
C PRO A 367 16.64 14.05 -6.76
N PRO A 368 17.54 14.14 -5.77
CA PRO A 368 17.60 13.20 -4.68
C PRO A 368 16.39 13.54 -3.83
N THR A 369 15.47 12.61 -3.71
CA THR A 369 14.57 12.66 -2.58
C THR A 369 15.44 12.50 -1.34
N ILE A 370 15.55 13.59 -0.58
CA ILE A 370 16.14 13.66 0.76
C ILE A 370 15.38 12.69 1.66
#